data_AF-A0A1H9LKI0-F1
#
_entry.id   AF-A0A1H9LKI0-F1
#
_cell.length_a   1.000
_cell.length_b   1.000
_cell.length_c   1.000
_cell.angle_alpha   90.00
_cell.angle_beta   90.00
_cell.angle_gamma   90.00
#
_symmetry.space_group_name_H-M   'P 1'
#
loop_
_entity.id
_entity.type
_entity.pdbx_description
1 polymer ?
#
loop_
_entity_poly.entity_id
_entity_poly.type
_entity_poly.pdbx_seq_one_letter_code
_entity_poly.pdbx_strand_id
1 'polypeptide(L)'
;MGRLAVIEITYGELLDAYAEIDAFSQGKLDQPSSFSARNMGKNDLWIAATTKITNSTLLTSDRDFDHLQGNYFEVLLIENIDSKKS
;
A
#
# COMPACT_ATOMS: atom_id res chain seq x y z
N MET A 1 -22.99 10.43 8.34
CA MET A 1 -23.02 10.01 6.92
C MET A 1 -21.58 9.86 6.44
N GLY A 2 -21.23 8.70 5.87
CA GLY A 2 -19.93 8.51 5.24
C GLY A 2 -19.90 9.17 3.86
N ARG A 3 -18.77 9.80 3.50
CA ARG A 3 -18.52 10.33 2.15
C ARG A 3 -17.62 9.35 1.43
N LEU A 4 -18.02 8.93 0.22
CA LEU A 4 -17.17 8.13 -0.65
C LEU A 4 -16.24 9.06 -1.44
N ALA A 5 -14.94 8.82 -1.35
CA ALA A 5 -13.96 9.42 -2.24
C ALA A 5 -13.89 8.58 -3.54
N VAL A 6 -13.98 9.23 -4.69
CA VAL A 6 -13.85 8.59 -6.00
C VAL A 6 -12.70 9.28 -6.72
N ILE A 7 -11.69 8.49 -7.09
CA ILE A 7 -10.50 8.95 -7.81
C ILE A 7 -10.44 8.17 -9.12
N GLU A 8 -10.26 8.90 -10.23
CA GLU A 8 -10.14 8.28 -11.54
C GLU A 8 -8.76 7.65 -11.71
N ILE A 9 -8.68 6.46 -12.31
CA ILE A 9 -7.41 5.76 -12.53
C ILE A 9 -6.45 6.50 -13.46
N THR A 10 -6.98 7.43 -14.26
CA THR A 10 -6.21 8.27 -15.20
C THR A 10 -5.61 9.50 -14.52
N TYR A 11 -5.90 9.71 -13.23
CA TYR A 11 -5.35 10.81 -12.46
C TYR A 11 -3.83 10.65 -12.35
N GLY A 12 -3.09 11.65 -12.85
CA GLY A 12 -1.64 11.58 -12.98
C GLY A 12 -0.91 11.23 -11.67
N GLU A 13 -1.27 11.89 -10.57
CA GLU A 13 -0.62 11.62 -9.27
C GLU A 13 -0.88 10.20 -8.76
N LEU A 14 -2.03 9.59 -9.10
CA LEU A 14 -2.31 8.20 -8.76
C LEU A 14 -1.43 7.24 -9.58
N LEU A 15 -1.26 7.52 -10.88
CA LEU A 15 -0.38 6.74 -11.76
C LEU A 15 1.08 6.83 -11.33
N ASP A 16 1.53 8.03 -10.97
CA ASP A 16 2.89 8.27 -10.47
C ASP A 16 3.11 7.53 -9.15
N ALA A 17 2.14 7.62 -8.22
CA ALA A 17 2.20 6.89 -6.95
C ALA A 17 2.22 5.36 -7.17
N TYR A 18 1.44 4.84 -8.12
CA TYR A 18 1.47 3.42 -8.50
C TYR A 18 2.86 3.00 -8.97
N ALA A 19 3.44 3.74 -9.93
CA ALA A 19 4.73 3.41 -10.52
C ALA A 19 5.87 3.49 -9.49
N GLU A 20 5.83 4.50 -8.63
CA GLU A 20 6.81 4.70 -7.57
C GLU A 20 6.77 3.57 -6.54
N ILE A 21 5.57 3.17 -6.08
CA ILE A 21 5.41 2.09 -5.10
C ILE A 21 5.82 0.74 -5.68
N ASP A 22 5.55 0.48 -6.96
CA ASP A 22 6.05 -0.72 -7.65
C ASP A 22 7.58 -0.70 -7.72
N ALA A 23 8.19 0.41 -8.15
CA ALA A 23 9.64 0.54 -8.21
C ALA A 23 10.30 0.37 -6.83
N PHE A 24 9.72 0.93 -5.77
CA PHE A 24 10.17 0.74 -4.39
C PHE A 24 10.07 -0.73 -3.98
N SER A 25 8.91 -1.36 -4.19
CA SER A 25 8.67 -2.75 -3.80
C SER A 25 9.60 -3.72 -4.54
N GLN A 26 10.01 -3.37 -5.76
CA GLN A 26 10.98 -4.11 -6.56
C GLN A 26 12.45 -3.80 -6.20
N GLY A 27 12.72 -2.90 -5.25
CA GLY A 27 14.07 -2.48 -4.90
C GLY A 27 14.81 -1.78 -6.06
N LYS A 28 14.08 -1.15 -6.97
CA LYS A 28 14.61 -0.47 -8.16
C LYS A 28 14.90 1.01 -7.94
N LEU A 29 14.54 1.55 -6.77
CA LEU A 29 14.91 2.90 -6.39
C LEU A 29 16.37 2.94 -5.97
N ASP A 30 17.04 4.07 -6.21
CA ASP A 30 18.44 4.29 -5.87
C ASP A 30 18.60 4.62 -4.37
N GLN A 31 18.09 3.72 -3.53
CA GLN A 31 18.13 3.81 -2.08
C GLN A 31 18.26 2.40 -1.46
N PRO A 32 19.00 2.25 -0.36
CA PRO A 32 19.07 0.97 0.34
C PRO A 32 17.69 0.53 0.83
N SER A 33 17.24 -0.66 0.43
CA SER A 33 16.04 -1.28 0.97
C SER A 33 16.39 -2.17 2.17
N SER A 34 15.59 -2.07 3.24
CA SER A 34 15.66 -2.98 4.39
C SER A 34 14.92 -4.30 4.16
N PHE A 35 14.29 -4.44 2.99
CA PHE A 35 13.50 -5.59 2.57
C PHE A 35 14.04 -6.15 1.25
N SER A 36 13.74 -7.43 0.98
CA SER A 36 13.98 -8.06 -0.30
C SER A 36 12.96 -7.60 -1.34
N ALA A 37 13.39 -7.38 -2.58
CA ALA A 37 12.49 -7.09 -3.69
C ALA A 37 11.33 -8.09 -3.74
N ARG A 38 10.11 -7.57 -3.86
CA ARG A 38 8.89 -8.36 -3.86
C ARG A 38 7.90 -7.86 -4.92
N ASN A 39 7.21 -8.81 -5.52
CA ASN A 39 6.08 -8.52 -6.39
C ASN A 39 4.87 -8.14 -5.54
N MET A 40 4.15 -7.11 -5.98
CA MET A 40 2.83 -6.76 -5.46
C MET A 40 1.78 -7.03 -6.53
N GLY A 41 0.58 -7.45 -6.12
CA GLY A 41 -0.54 -7.56 -7.03
C GLY A 41 -0.92 -6.18 -7.59
N LYS A 42 -1.46 -6.14 -8.81
CA LYS A 42 -1.91 -4.87 -9.43
C LYS A 42 -2.95 -4.15 -8.56
N ASN A 43 -3.83 -4.91 -7.92
CA ASN A 43 -4.83 -4.34 -7.01
C ASN A 43 -4.19 -3.75 -5.75
N ASP A 44 -3.18 -4.43 -5.19
CA ASP A 44 -2.46 -3.95 -4.01
C ASP A 44 -1.71 -2.65 -4.31
N LEU A 45 -1.11 -2.55 -5.50
CA LEU A 45 -0.48 -1.33 -5.97
C LEU A 45 -1.49 -0.17 -6.09
N TRP A 46 -2.69 -0.41 -6.62
CA TRP A 46 -3.74 0.61 -6.66
C TRP A 46 -4.23 1.02 -5.26
N ILE A 47 -4.39 0.07 -4.34
CA ILE A 47 -4.76 0.34 -2.95
C ILE A 47 -3.68 1.18 -2.26
N ALA A 48 -2.41 0.81 -2.43
CA ALA A 48 -1.27 1.52 -1.85
C ALA A 48 -1.13 2.94 -2.44
N ALA A 49 -1.23 3.09 -3.76
CA ALA A 49 -1.19 4.38 -4.43
C ALA A 49 -2.33 5.29 -3.97
N THR A 50 -3.56 4.76 -3.90
CA THR A 50 -4.73 5.50 -3.42
C THR A 50 -4.54 5.94 -1.97
N THR A 51 -4.02 5.06 -1.11
CA THR A 51 -3.75 5.37 0.31
C THR A 51 -2.75 6.51 0.42
N LYS A 52 -1.64 6.45 -0.34
CA LYS A 52 -0.62 7.50 -0.39
C LYS A 52 -1.19 8.85 -0.80
N ILE A 53 -1.86 8.94 -1.97
CA ILE A 53 -2.33 10.24 -2.49
C ILE A 53 -3.45 10.86 -1.67
N THR A 54 -4.21 10.04 -0.95
CA THR A 54 -5.26 10.53 -0.04
C THR A 54 -4.74 10.83 1.36
N ASN A 55 -3.45 10.58 1.62
CA ASN A 55 -2.83 10.67 2.94
C ASN A 55 -3.63 9.93 4.03
N SER A 56 -4.10 8.73 3.67
CA SER A 56 -4.92 7.88 4.53
C SER A 56 -4.08 6.86 5.30
N THR A 57 -4.68 6.26 6.32
CA THR A 57 -4.16 5.05 6.96
C THR A 57 -4.79 3.81 6.32
N LEU A 58 -3.97 2.85 5.90
CA LEU A 58 -4.45 1.58 5.36
C LEU A 58 -4.85 0.63 6.49
N LEU A 59 -6.13 0.29 6.54
CA LEU A 59 -6.67 -0.72 7.45
C LEU A 59 -6.81 -2.04 6.69
N THR A 60 -6.05 -3.07 7.08
CA THR A 60 -6.02 -4.35 6.34
C THR A 60 -5.71 -5.53 7.25
N SER A 61 -6.06 -6.75 6.84
CA SER A 61 -5.56 -7.99 7.47
C SER A 61 -4.41 -8.62 6.69
N ASP A 62 -4.03 -8.02 5.56
CA ASP A 62 -3.00 -8.50 4.66
C ASP A 62 -1.64 -7.89 5.01
N ARG A 63 -0.65 -8.75 5.22
CA ARG A 63 0.74 -8.35 5.54
C ARG A 63 1.57 -8.03 4.31
N ASP A 64 0.99 -8.12 3.11
CA ASP A 64 1.68 -7.76 1.88
C ASP A 64 2.03 -6.26 1.78
N PHE A 65 1.46 -5.43 2.64
CA PHE A 65 1.74 -3.99 2.73
C PHE A 65 2.79 -3.62 3.78
N ASP A 66 3.29 -4.58 4.58
CA ASP A 66 4.16 -4.30 5.75
C ASP A 66 5.45 -3.54 5.37
N HIS A 67 6.02 -3.75 4.18
CA HIS A 67 7.23 -3.05 3.74
C HIS A 67 6.98 -1.58 3.37
N LEU A 68 5.73 -1.20 3.12
CA LEU A 68 5.33 0.18 2.82
C LEU A 68 5.09 1.00 4.10
N GLN A 69 4.94 0.32 5.24
CA GLN A 69 4.68 0.93 6.55
C GLN A 69 5.76 1.94 6.92
N GLY A 70 5.35 3.16 7.24
CA GLY A 70 6.25 4.26 7.63
C GLY A 70 7.09 4.85 6.47
N ASN A 71 7.12 4.23 5.30
CA ASN A 71 7.75 4.77 4.09
C ASN A 71 6.77 5.62 3.27
N TYR A 72 5.53 5.15 3.13
CA TYR A 72 4.51 5.80 2.30
C TYR A 72 3.25 6.20 3.05
N PHE A 73 2.80 5.37 3.98
CA PHE A 73 1.59 5.58 4.75
C PHE A 73 1.62 4.67 5.99
N GLU A 74 0.69 4.94 6.91
CA GLU A 74 0.46 4.08 8.07
C GLU A 74 -0.40 2.87 7.69
N VAL A 75 -0.05 1.71 8.22
CA VAL A 75 -0.74 0.42 8.07
C VAL A 75 -1.20 -0.05 9.44
N LEU A 76 -2.51 -0.17 9.60
CA LEU A 76 -3.14 -0.78 10.77
C LEU A 76 -3.55 -2.20 10.43
N LEU A 77 -2.80 -3.17 10.95
CA LEU A 77 -3.10 -4.59 10.77
C LEU A 77 -4.25 -5.02 11.68
N ILE A 78 -5.33 -5.52 11.10
CA ILE A 78 -6.43 -6.16 11.81
C ILE A 78 -6.15 -7.66 11.87
N GLU A 79 -5.97 -8.19 13.09
CA GLU A 79 -5.93 -9.62 13.32
C GLU A 79 -7.35 -10.19 13.49
N ASN A 80 -7.61 -11.35 12.91
CA ASN A 80 -8.85 -12.07 13.17
C ASN A 80 -8.79 -12.69 14.57
N ILE A 81 -9.78 -12.39 15.41
CA ILE A 81 -9.84 -12.85 16.80
C ILE A 81 -10.12 -14.36 16.87
N ASP A 82 -10.67 -14.96 15.80
CA ASP A 82 -11.04 -16.38 15.76
C ASP A 82 -9.87 -17.33 15.44
N SER A 83 -8.71 -16.83 14.98
CA SER A 83 -7.57 -17.67 14.61
C SER A 83 -6.71 -18.13 15.80
N LYS A 84 -7.06 -17.78 17.05
CA LYS A 84 -6.37 -18.23 18.28
C LYS A 84 -6.95 -19.52 18.89
N LYS A 85 -7.87 -20.21 18.21
CA LYS A 85 -8.33 -21.55 18.58
C LYS A 85 -7.77 -22.59 17.60
N SER A 86 -6.52 -22.98 17.79
CA SER A 86 -6.02 -24.29 17.35
C SER A 86 -4.88 -24.76 18.23
#